data_AF-A0A9C7SF95-F1
#
_entry.id   AF-A0A9C7SF95-F1
#
_cell.length_a   1.000
_cell.length_b   1.000
_cell.length_c   1.000
_cell.angle_alpha   90.00
_cell.angle_beta   90.00
_cell.angle_gamma   90.00
#
_symmetry.space_group_name_H-M   'P 1'
#
loop_
_entity.id
_entity.type
_entity.pdbx_description
1 polymer ?
#
loop_
_entity_poly.entity_id
_entity_poly.type
_entity_poly.pdbx_seq_one_letter_code
_entity_poly.pdbx_strand_id
1 'polypeptide(L)'
;MQRQTQTATYWQELTIEEEDLEHLYELILEEERPRTSEDLALALIEMRCRKEEALIKRELEKGTLYQPKDSYEVGEKLVFPAFGFALGTVIGVRPGHNPRYGDFKVIQVRFEGEEGTREFASELDYPHKLNREDFMAEALVPPDQLYAQYGQVVREKLVESLRANDEFVSFGDEWFLRGLLSEIHVGHLNIAEAVLDVSGKPLPPEEILKELDLPPRPKEALVFSLNYALAQDERFDEVGTEEQVLWFLRRLEPLQALECPMHLRYQPLPYDRASLDEELLALEGELDDEAADVGAPPEELDSVTIVLTYPHRRAGTIPLTPRTRGFFPRRGRGERTMVTLIDGRTGSPMPGWVVHRHNYVCGLDRWYEEHDLPTGAYIKLERTDDPLAVVVDYLPRRKKSEWVRVATAEGGRLTFEMRKRIIACEYDELMIVGEEDRTLLDALWLETEREQKPIFEVM
;
A
#
# COMPACT_ATOMS: atom_id res chain seq x y z
N MET A 1 26.61 9.84 24.87
CA MET A 1 25.25 10.46 24.95
C MET A 1 25.32 11.81 24.27
N GLN A 2 24.53 12.07 23.24
CA GLN A 2 24.29 11.28 22.02
C GLN A 2 23.79 12.33 21.02
N ARG A 3 24.29 12.31 19.78
CA ARG A 3 23.78 13.18 18.73
C ARG A 3 22.26 13.00 18.64
N GLN A 4 21.51 14.08 18.47
CA GLN A 4 20.04 14.06 18.50
C GLN A 4 19.49 13.09 17.44
N THR A 5 20.05 13.12 16.22
CA THR A 5 19.68 12.22 15.12
C THR A 5 19.98 10.74 15.40
N GLN A 6 20.76 10.44 16.45
CA GLN A 6 21.10 9.08 16.88
C GLN A 6 20.18 8.59 18.01
N THR A 7 19.10 9.32 18.32
CA THR A 7 18.13 8.96 19.36
C THR A 7 16.75 8.66 18.78
N ALA A 8 16.07 7.67 19.34
CA ALA A 8 14.71 7.30 18.92
C ALA A 8 13.69 8.43 19.14
N THR A 9 13.83 9.17 20.26
CA THR A 9 12.96 10.28 20.63
C THR A 9 12.94 11.38 19.57
N TYR A 10 14.09 11.68 18.96
CA TYR A 10 14.19 12.70 17.92
C TYR A 10 13.32 12.36 16.70
N TRP A 11 13.40 11.12 16.19
CA TRP A 11 12.63 10.70 15.02
C TRP A 11 11.14 10.54 15.32
N GLN A 12 10.80 10.11 16.54
CA GLN A 12 9.40 9.99 16.97
C GLN A 12 8.71 11.35 17.13
N GLU A 13 9.43 12.38 17.59
CA GLU A 13 8.91 13.73 17.78
C GLU A 13 9.15 14.66 16.57
N LEU A 14 9.80 14.15 15.51
CA LEU A 14 10.14 14.93 14.31
C LEU A 14 8.92 15.67 13.75
N THR A 15 9.09 16.95 13.48
CA THR A 15 8.17 17.78 12.69
C THR A 15 8.85 18.17 11.40
N ILE A 16 8.17 18.00 10.27
CA ILE A 16 8.69 18.42 8.97
C ILE A 16 8.66 19.94 8.89
N GLU A 17 9.81 20.55 8.62
CA GLU A 17 9.98 21.99 8.52
C GLU A 17 9.96 22.43 7.04
N GLU A 18 9.71 23.71 6.78
CA GLU A 18 9.71 24.24 5.41
C GLU A 18 11.07 24.05 4.71
N GLU A 19 12.18 24.20 5.44
CA GLU A 19 13.54 23.94 4.95
C GLU A 19 13.74 22.48 4.50
N ASP A 20 13.04 21.52 5.13
CA ASP A 20 13.08 20.13 4.68
C ASP A 20 12.42 19.97 3.32
N LEU A 21 11.27 20.61 3.12
CA LEU A 21 10.53 20.55 1.86
C LEU A 21 11.28 21.29 0.75
N GLU A 22 11.92 22.42 1.06
CA GLU A 22 12.80 23.14 0.13
C GLU A 22 13.97 22.25 -0.32
N HIS A 23 14.60 21.53 0.60
CA HIS A 23 15.68 20.61 0.25
C HIS A 23 15.21 19.48 -0.67
N LEU A 24 14.06 18.87 -0.38
CA LEU A 24 13.51 17.81 -1.22
C LEU A 24 13.02 18.34 -2.57
N TYR A 25 12.53 19.58 -2.61
CA TYR A 25 12.19 20.29 -3.84
C TYR A 25 13.43 20.47 -4.71
N GLU A 26 14.52 21.00 -4.15
CA GLU A 26 15.80 21.16 -4.86
C GLU A 26 16.35 19.83 -5.37
N LEU A 27 16.26 18.76 -4.56
CA LEU A 27 16.70 17.42 -4.95
C LEU A 27 15.97 16.92 -6.22
N ILE A 28 14.64 17.02 -6.25
CA ILE A 28 13.85 16.61 -7.41
C ILE A 28 14.09 17.54 -8.60
N LEU A 29 14.29 18.84 -8.34
CA LEU A 29 14.57 19.84 -9.37
C LEU A 29 15.90 19.58 -10.08
N GLU A 30 16.95 19.25 -9.33
CA GLU A 30 18.29 18.98 -9.88
C GLU A 30 18.33 17.68 -10.69
N GLU A 31 17.64 16.64 -10.23
CA GLU A 31 17.66 15.33 -10.90
C GLU A 31 16.63 15.21 -12.04
N GLU A 32 15.61 16.08 -12.04
CA GLU A 32 14.44 16.05 -12.94
C GLU A 32 13.76 14.67 -13.00
N ARG A 33 13.73 13.95 -11.87
CA ARG A 33 13.19 12.58 -11.77
C ARG A 33 12.21 12.43 -10.61
N PRO A 34 11.11 11.68 -10.80
CA PRO A 34 10.25 11.26 -9.69
C PRO A 34 11.03 10.45 -8.66
N ARG A 35 10.66 10.56 -7.39
CA ARG A 35 11.28 9.83 -6.28
C ARG A 35 10.21 9.13 -5.45
N THR A 36 10.53 7.95 -4.92
CA THR A 36 9.62 7.26 -4.00
C THR A 36 9.60 7.97 -2.65
N SER A 37 8.54 7.77 -1.86
CA SER A 37 8.50 8.34 -0.52
C SER A 37 9.57 7.72 0.42
N GLU A 38 10.04 6.51 0.12
CA GLU A 38 11.22 5.91 0.75
C GLU A 38 12.50 6.68 0.43
N ASP A 39 12.76 6.96 -0.85
CA ASP A 39 13.94 7.73 -1.27
C ASP A 39 13.96 9.13 -0.64
N LEU A 40 12.81 9.80 -0.59
CA LEU A 40 12.68 11.14 -0.02
C LEU A 40 12.86 11.12 1.51
N ALA A 41 12.32 10.11 2.19
CA ALA A 41 12.51 9.95 3.62
C ALA A 41 13.97 9.64 3.97
N LEU A 42 14.66 8.82 3.16
CA LEU A 42 16.09 8.58 3.32
C LEU A 42 16.90 9.87 3.10
N ALA A 43 16.62 10.61 2.02
CA ALA A 43 17.28 11.89 1.74
C ALA A 43 17.08 12.91 2.87
N LEU A 44 15.88 12.96 3.46
CA LEU A 44 15.58 13.78 4.63
C LEU A 44 16.45 13.38 5.84
N ILE A 45 16.55 12.08 6.14
CA ILE A 45 17.38 11.58 7.24
C ILE A 45 18.86 11.94 7.01
N GLU A 46 19.37 11.72 5.80
CA GLU A 46 20.74 12.06 5.43
C GLU A 46 21.02 13.56 5.61
N MET A 47 20.09 14.41 5.17
CA MET A 47 20.20 15.85 5.28
C MET A 47 20.17 16.33 6.74
N ARG A 48 19.26 15.79 7.57
CA ARG A 48 19.22 16.08 9.02
C ARG A 48 20.50 15.66 9.74
N CYS A 49 21.04 14.47 9.43
CA CYS A 49 22.33 14.01 9.94
C CYS A 49 23.47 14.94 9.53
N ARG A 50 23.54 15.32 8.26
CA ARG A 50 24.57 16.23 7.73
C ARG A 50 24.47 17.63 8.34
N LYS A 51 23.26 18.14 8.55
CA LYS A 51 23.00 19.44 9.19
C LYS A 51 23.49 19.44 10.64
N GLU A 52 23.21 18.37 11.39
CA GLU A 52 23.74 18.21 12.75
C GLU A 52 25.27 18.16 12.75
N GLU A 53 25.89 17.39 11.85
CA GLU A 53 27.35 17.33 11.74
C GLU A 53 27.99 18.68 11.40
N ALA A 54 27.40 19.42 10.46
CA ALA A 54 27.87 20.75 10.09
C ALA A 54 27.74 21.74 11.26
N LEU A 55 26.66 21.66 12.04
CA LEU A 55 26.47 22.47 13.24
C LEU A 55 27.52 22.15 14.29
N ILE A 56 27.74 20.87 14.59
CA ILE A 56 28.79 20.42 15.53
C ILE A 56 30.16 20.93 15.08
N LYS A 57 30.51 20.79 13.79
CA LYS A 57 31.79 21.25 13.27
C LYS A 57 31.96 22.77 13.41
N ARG A 58 30.92 23.55 13.12
CA ARG A 58 30.92 25.02 13.29
C ARG A 58 31.08 25.41 14.76
N GLU A 59 30.42 24.72 15.69
CA GLU A 59 30.58 25.01 17.12
C GLU A 59 32.00 24.67 17.61
N LEU A 60 32.57 23.55 17.16
CA LEU A 60 33.96 23.17 17.45
C LEU A 60 35.00 24.17 16.92
N GLU A 61 34.69 24.92 15.87
CA GLU A 61 35.55 26.01 15.37
C GLU A 61 35.48 27.28 16.25
N LYS A 62 34.42 27.45 17.04
CA LYS A 62 34.19 28.65 17.89
C LYS A 62 34.82 28.56 19.29
N GLY A 63 35.22 27.38 19.75
CA GLY A 63 35.75 27.21 21.10
C GLY A 63 36.48 25.88 21.31
N THR A 64 37.23 25.80 22.39
CA THR A 64 37.96 24.58 22.75
C THR A 64 36.98 23.52 23.26
N LEU A 65 37.13 22.29 22.81
CA LEU A 65 36.35 21.16 23.32
C LEU A 65 36.57 20.98 24.83
N TYR A 66 35.49 20.93 25.61
CA TYR A 66 35.57 20.70 27.06
C TYR A 66 35.91 19.23 27.39
N GLN A 67 37.02 19.02 28.09
CA GLN A 67 37.47 17.78 28.69
C GLN A 67 37.80 18.03 30.18
N PRO A 68 37.22 17.28 31.12
CA PRO A 68 37.45 17.48 32.55
C PRO A 68 38.92 17.40 33.02
N LYS A 69 39.81 16.74 32.26
CA LYS A 69 41.25 16.66 32.59
C LYS A 69 42.00 17.98 32.35
N ASP A 70 41.51 18.85 31.47
CA ASP A 70 42.23 20.04 31.03
C ASP A 70 42.00 21.21 32.01
N SER A 71 42.83 22.24 31.89
CA SER A 71 42.72 23.50 32.64
C SER A 71 42.14 24.59 31.74
N TYR A 72 41.33 25.48 32.34
CA TYR A 72 40.63 26.54 31.61
C TYR A 72 40.71 27.87 32.35
N GLU A 73 40.74 28.97 31.60
CA GLU A 73 40.85 30.32 32.16
C GLU A 73 39.54 31.12 32.04
N VAL A 74 39.37 32.12 32.91
CA VAL A 74 38.22 33.03 32.85
C VAL A 74 38.25 33.81 31.53
N GLY A 75 37.17 33.77 30.77
CA GLY A 75 37.03 34.36 29.45
C GLY A 75 37.17 33.36 28.30
N GLU A 76 37.60 32.13 28.57
CA GLU A 76 37.75 31.10 27.55
C GLU A 76 36.39 30.56 27.08
N LYS A 77 36.26 30.29 25.78
CA LYS A 77 35.08 29.70 25.16
C LYS A 77 35.27 28.19 25.02
N LEU A 78 34.35 27.44 25.61
CA LEU A 78 34.37 25.99 25.64
C LEU A 78 33.13 25.40 24.98
N VAL A 79 33.29 24.33 24.24
CA VAL A 79 32.21 23.58 23.59
C VAL A 79 31.93 22.33 24.41
N PHE A 80 30.68 22.13 24.83
CA PHE A 80 30.30 21.05 25.74
C PHE A 80 29.57 19.92 25.02
N PRO A 81 30.21 18.76 24.74
CA PRO A 81 29.57 17.64 24.04
C PRO A 81 28.34 17.08 24.76
N ALA A 82 28.38 17.05 26.10
CA ALA A 82 27.29 16.55 26.93
C ALA A 82 26.02 17.42 26.89
N PHE A 83 26.11 18.63 26.33
CA PHE A 83 25.01 19.58 26.19
C PHE A 83 24.77 19.92 24.71
N GLY A 84 24.84 18.91 23.84
CA GLY A 84 24.57 19.10 22.41
C GLY A 84 25.57 20.02 21.70
N PHE A 85 26.84 19.99 22.13
CA PHE A 85 27.90 20.88 21.65
C PHE A 85 27.61 22.37 21.87
N ALA A 86 26.83 22.71 22.91
CA ALA A 86 26.57 24.08 23.27
C ALA A 86 27.87 24.84 23.65
N LEU A 87 27.96 26.08 23.17
CA LEU A 87 29.05 26.99 23.48
C LEU A 87 28.83 27.65 24.84
N GLY A 88 29.83 27.58 25.71
CA GLY A 88 29.84 28.21 27.02
C GLY A 88 31.09 29.05 27.23
N THR A 89 30.97 30.15 27.97
CA THR A 89 32.12 30.98 28.37
C THR A 89 32.42 30.78 29.85
N VAL A 90 33.69 30.56 30.18
CA VAL A 90 34.15 30.46 31.58
C VAL A 90 34.11 31.84 32.22
N ILE A 91 33.35 31.99 33.31
CA ILE A 91 33.17 33.25 34.04
C ILE A 91 33.84 33.24 35.42
N GLY A 92 34.26 32.08 35.90
CA GLY A 92 34.91 31.92 37.20
C GLY A 92 35.60 30.57 37.34
N VAL A 93 36.67 30.53 38.13
CA VAL A 93 37.40 29.30 38.45
C VAL A 93 37.65 29.28 39.95
N ARG A 94 37.31 28.19 40.63
CA ARG A 94 37.50 28.02 42.08
C ARG A 94 38.10 26.65 42.40
N PRO A 95 38.86 26.52 43.52
CA PRO A 95 39.32 25.21 43.96
C PRO A 95 38.14 24.33 44.40
N GLY A 96 38.19 23.06 44.03
CA GLY A 96 37.26 22.02 44.43
C GLY A 96 38.00 20.90 45.15
N HIS A 97 37.35 20.30 46.15
CA HIS A 97 37.89 19.15 46.86
C HIS A 97 36.80 18.10 47.02
N ASN A 98 37.11 16.86 46.65
CA ASN A 98 36.23 15.73 46.90
C ASN A 98 37.03 14.61 47.58
N PRO A 99 36.59 14.10 48.75
CA PRO A 99 37.28 13.02 49.47
C PRO A 99 37.57 11.77 48.64
N ARG A 100 36.82 11.52 47.56
CA ARG A 100 36.96 10.37 46.66
C ARG A 100 37.83 10.65 45.44
N TYR A 101 37.88 11.89 44.97
CA TYR A 101 38.53 12.26 43.69
C TYR A 101 39.75 13.18 43.85
N GLY A 102 40.05 13.61 45.08
CA GLY A 102 41.16 14.50 45.38
C GLY A 102 40.84 15.98 45.13
N ASP A 103 41.90 16.74 44.90
CA ASP A 103 41.84 18.17 44.55
C ASP A 103 41.62 18.32 43.04
N PHE A 104 40.72 19.23 42.67
CA PHE A 104 40.44 19.60 41.28
C PHE A 104 39.99 21.06 41.23
N LYS A 105 39.75 21.62 40.05
CA LYS A 105 39.17 22.95 39.90
C LYS A 105 37.71 22.85 39.44
N VAL A 106 36.90 23.82 39.85
CA VAL A 106 35.52 23.98 39.40
C VAL A 106 35.46 25.24 38.55
N ILE A 107 35.10 25.08 37.28
CA ILE A 107 34.81 26.19 36.37
C ILE A 107 33.32 26.53 36.44
N GLN A 108 33.01 27.82 36.52
CA GLN A 108 31.67 28.36 36.34
C GLN A 108 31.54 28.80 34.89
N VAL A 109 30.53 28.27 34.20
CA VAL A 109 30.32 28.46 32.77
C VAL A 109 28.93 29.03 32.54
N ARG A 110 28.87 30.06 31.70
CA ARG A 110 27.62 30.62 31.18
C ARG A 110 27.43 30.19 29.74
N PHE A 111 26.32 29.52 29.44
CA PHE A 111 25.95 29.18 28.07
C PHE A 111 25.33 30.39 27.37
N GLU A 112 25.53 30.52 26.06
CA GLU A 112 24.87 31.58 25.29
C GLU A 112 23.34 31.41 25.38
N GLY A 113 22.63 32.47 25.77
CA GLY A 113 21.16 32.48 25.91
C GLY A 113 20.60 32.03 27.27
N GLU A 114 21.42 31.53 28.19
CA GLU A 114 21.00 31.23 29.57
C GLU A 114 21.46 32.31 30.56
N GLU A 115 20.56 32.80 31.41
CA GLU A 115 20.93 33.68 32.54
C GLU A 115 21.65 32.91 33.67
N GLY A 116 21.47 31.59 33.71
CA GLY A 116 22.05 30.70 34.72
C GLY A 116 23.54 30.40 34.49
N THR A 117 24.24 30.08 35.58
CA THR A 117 25.62 29.63 35.56
C THR A 117 25.67 28.16 35.97
N ARG A 118 26.37 27.33 35.21
CA ARG A 118 26.57 25.90 35.52
C ARG A 118 28.02 25.66 35.95
N GLU A 119 28.21 24.68 36.82
CA GLU A 119 29.53 24.33 37.35
C GLU A 119 30.02 23.01 36.75
N PHE A 120 31.28 23.00 36.30
CA PHE A 120 31.94 21.85 35.70
C PHE A 120 33.32 21.63 36.31
N ALA A 121 33.81 20.39 36.31
CA ALA A 121 35.13 20.06 36.83
C ALA A 121 36.24 20.36 35.79
N SER A 122 37.40 20.80 36.22
CA SER A 122 38.61 20.96 35.41
C SER A 122 39.81 20.47 36.21
N GLU A 123 40.91 20.11 35.54
CA GLU A 123 42.07 19.47 36.18
C GLU A 123 41.69 18.22 37.01
N LEU A 124 40.67 17.47 36.56
CA LEU A 124 40.20 16.27 37.25
C LEU A 124 41.10 15.07 36.88
N ASP A 125 41.98 14.69 37.81
CA ASP A 125 42.83 13.50 37.71
C ASP A 125 42.07 12.20 38.06
N TYR A 126 40.99 11.93 37.31
CA TYR A 126 40.18 10.71 37.44
C TYR A 126 39.68 10.24 36.07
N PRO A 127 39.56 8.91 35.82
CA PRO A 127 39.04 8.40 34.56
C PRO A 127 37.63 8.93 34.25
N HIS A 128 37.50 9.73 33.19
CA HIS A 128 36.23 10.28 32.73
C HIS A 128 35.99 9.90 31.26
N LYS A 129 34.73 9.64 30.89
CA LYS A 129 34.35 9.22 29.51
C LYS A 129 34.76 10.25 28.45
N LEU A 130 34.63 11.54 28.77
CA LEU A 130 35.00 12.67 27.88
C LEU A 130 36.51 12.86 27.70
N ASN A 131 37.35 12.21 28.51
CA ASN A 131 38.81 12.35 28.43
C ASN A 131 39.46 11.34 27.47
N ARG A 132 38.70 10.36 26.95
CA ARG A 132 39.17 9.34 26.00
C ARG A 132 39.32 9.94 24.62
N GLU A 133 40.38 9.65 23.87
CA GLU A 133 40.59 10.19 22.52
C GLU A 133 39.47 9.79 21.53
N ASP A 134 38.92 8.58 21.69
CA ASP A 134 37.85 8.06 20.83
C ASP A 134 36.43 8.49 21.23
N PHE A 135 36.26 9.40 22.19
CA PHE A 135 34.91 9.75 22.67
C PHE A 135 34.03 10.40 21.57
N MET A 136 34.66 11.02 20.56
CA MET A 136 34.01 11.52 19.35
C MET A 136 33.86 10.47 18.24
N ALA A 137 34.58 9.35 18.36
CA ALA A 137 34.61 8.25 17.41
C ALA A 137 33.67 7.09 17.81
N GLU A 138 32.71 7.32 18.73
CA GLU A 138 31.58 6.39 18.91
C GLU A 138 30.96 6.15 17.53
N ALA A 139 30.91 4.88 17.10
CA ALA A 139 30.42 4.50 15.79
C ALA A 139 28.99 5.00 15.61
N LEU A 140 28.83 6.01 14.76
CA LEU A 140 27.54 6.56 14.42
C LEU A 140 26.78 5.52 13.62
N VAL A 141 25.48 5.39 13.92
CA VAL A 141 24.58 4.63 13.06
C VAL A 141 24.46 5.41 11.75
N PRO A 142 24.80 4.81 10.61
CA PRO A 142 24.73 5.48 9.32
C PRO A 142 23.24 5.70 8.91
N PRO A 143 22.96 6.68 8.03
CA PRO A 143 21.59 7.06 7.68
C PRO A 143 20.70 5.92 7.17
N ASP A 144 21.25 4.98 6.41
CA ASP A 144 20.58 3.77 5.93
C ASP A 144 20.07 2.89 7.09
N GLN A 145 20.88 2.72 8.13
CA GLN A 145 20.47 1.97 9.32
C GLN A 145 19.48 2.75 10.19
N LEU A 146 19.56 4.08 10.21
CA LEU A 146 18.55 4.91 10.86
C LEU A 146 17.21 4.82 10.14
N TYR A 147 17.23 4.84 8.81
CA TYR A 147 16.03 4.63 7.99
C TYR A 147 15.42 3.24 8.25
N ALA A 148 16.22 2.19 8.32
CA ALA A 148 15.72 0.85 8.65
C ALA A 148 15.00 0.78 10.02
N GLN A 149 15.35 1.65 10.97
CA GLN A 149 14.75 1.68 12.31
C GLN A 149 13.57 2.63 12.42
N TYR A 150 13.65 3.81 11.79
CA TYR A 150 12.70 4.91 12.01
C TYR A 150 12.02 5.42 10.73
N GLY A 151 12.40 4.88 9.58
CA GLY A 151 11.98 5.33 8.25
C GLY A 151 10.47 5.32 8.04
N GLN A 152 9.75 4.35 8.61
CA GLN A 152 8.29 4.30 8.52
C GLN A 152 7.64 5.54 9.15
N VAL A 153 8.02 5.90 10.37
CA VAL A 153 7.46 7.06 11.09
C VAL A 153 7.80 8.35 10.35
N VAL A 154 9.03 8.46 9.84
CA VAL A 154 9.47 9.63 9.06
C VAL A 154 8.68 9.74 7.76
N ARG A 155 8.50 8.62 7.04
CA ARG A 155 7.75 8.55 5.78
C ARG A 155 6.30 8.95 5.96
N GLU A 156 5.62 8.48 7.00
CA GLU A 156 4.22 8.83 7.28
C GLU A 156 4.05 10.35 7.45
N LYS A 157 4.90 10.98 8.28
CA LYS A 157 4.88 12.44 8.51
C LYS A 157 5.29 13.23 7.26
N LEU A 158 6.25 12.72 6.50
CA LEU A 158 6.71 13.35 5.26
C LEU A 158 5.62 13.33 4.20
N VAL A 159 4.98 12.18 3.97
CA VAL A 159 3.87 12.04 3.02
C VAL A 159 2.72 12.99 3.34
N GLU A 160 2.35 13.12 4.61
CA GLU A 160 1.33 14.08 5.04
C GLU A 160 1.72 15.52 4.68
N SER A 161 2.98 15.88 4.92
CA SER A 161 3.51 17.23 4.65
C SER A 161 3.63 17.52 3.15
N LEU A 162 4.06 16.53 2.34
CA LEU A 162 4.12 16.64 0.89
C LEU A 162 2.73 16.79 0.26
N ARG A 163 1.72 16.08 0.77
CA ARG A 163 0.32 16.22 0.30
C ARG A 163 -0.26 17.60 0.58
N ALA A 164 0.18 18.25 1.64
CA ALA A 164 -0.28 19.60 2.02
C ALA A 164 0.33 20.71 1.17
N ASN A 165 1.37 20.42 0.37
CA ASN A 165 2.08 21.38 -0.46
C ASN A 165 1.71 21.21 -1.94
N ASP A 166 1.13 22.24 -2.54
CA ASP A 166 0.61 22.21 -3.92
C ASP A 166 1.70 22.07 -4.99
N GLU A 167 2.97 22.34 -4.67
CA GLU A 167 4.11 22.19 -5.59
C GLU A 167 4.46 20.72 -5.84
N PHE A 168 4.11 19.84 -4.91
CA PHE A 168 4.34 18.41 -5.03
C PHE A 168 3.09 17.72 -5.57
N VAL A 169 3.31 16.76 -6.47
CA VAL A 169 2.29 15.88 -7.00
C VAL A 169 2.71 14.44 -6.79
N SER A 170 1.73 13.57 -6.57
CA SER A 170 1.98 12.15 -6.35
C SER A 170 1.23 11.28 -7.36
N PHE A 171 1.85 10.18 -7.76
CA PHE A 171 1.18 9.07 -8.44
C PHE A 171 1.54 7.75 -7.73
N GLY A 172 0.58 7.22 -6.96
CA GLY A 172 0.82 6.17 -5.98
C GLY A 172 1.90 6.56 -4.95
N ASP A 173 3.03 5.84 -4.91
CA ASP A 173 4.13 6.13 -3.97
C ASP A 173 5.22 7.06 -4.53
N GLU A 174 5.14 7.43 -5.82
CA GLU A 174 6.10 8.33 -6.44
C GLU A 174 5.66 9.77 -6.30
N TRP A 175 6.64 10.65 -6.08
CA TRP A 175 6.49 12.08 -5.88
C TRP A 175 7.30 12.85 -6.91
N PHE A 176 6.71 13.93 -7.42
CA PHE A 176 7.35 14.80 -8.40
C PHE A 176 6.90 16.25 -8.24
N LEU A 177 7.55 17.16 -8.97
CA LEU A 177 7.21 18.59 -8.94
C LEU A 177 6.20 18.96 -10.02
N ARG A 178 5.18 19.71 -9.64
CA ARG A 178 4.14 20.22 -10.54
C ARG A 178 4.75 21.04 -11.69
N GLY A 179 5.73 21.88 -11.37
CA GLY A 179 6.43 22.73 -12.36
C GLY A 179 7.28 21.95 -13.38
N LEU A 180 7.58 20.67 -13.11
CA LEU A 180 8.35 19.81 -14.02
C LEU A 180 7.49 18.87 -14.86
N LEU A 181 6.17 18.85 -14.64
CA LEU A 181 5.26 18.04 -15.44
C LEU A 181 5.28 18.47 -16.91
N SER A 182 5.26 17.49 -17.81
CA SER A 182 5.02 17.74 -19.23
C SER A 182 3.56 18.14 -19.46
N GLU A 183 3.33 19.12 -20.32
CA GLU A 183 1.97 19.55 -20.67
C GLU A 183 1.23 18.47 -21.47
N ILE A 184 0.29 17.78 -20.82
CA ILE A 184 -0.60 16.81 -21.44
C ILE A 184 -1.99 17.41 -21.54
N HIS A 185 -2.35 17.86 -22.73
CA HIS A 185 -3.67 18.41 -23.02
C HIS A 185 -4.63 17.35 -23.56
N VAL A 186 -5.91 17.70 -23.68
CA VAL A 186 -7.00 16.83 -24.17
C VAL A 186 -6.67 16.12 -25.49
N GLY A 187 -5.95 16.76 -26.42
CA GLY A 187 -5.49 16.13 -27.66
C GLY A 187 -4.60 14.90 -27.45
N HIS A 188 -3.67 14.93 -26.49
CA HIS A 188 -2.82 13.80 -26.13
C HIS A 188 -3.64 12.69 -25.47
N LEU A 189 -4.58 13.05 -24.60
CA LEU A 189 -5.50 12.08 -24.00
C LEU A 189 -6.37 11.39 -25.06
N ASN A 190 -6.83 12.10 -26.08
CA ASN A 190 -7.58 11.48 -27.19
C ASN A 190 -6.72 10.51 -28.01
N ILE A 191 -5.44 10.81 -28.19
CA ILE A 191 -4.50 9.87 -28.84
C ILE A 191 -4.31 8.64 -27.96
N ALA A 192 -4.07 8.82 -26.66
CA ALA A 192 -3.95 7.71 -25.71
C ALA A 192 -5.20 6.82 -25.70
N GLU A 193 -6.41 7.43 -25.72
CA GLU A 193 -7.67 6.69 -25.85
C GLU A 193 -7.71 5.87 -27.13
N ALA A 194 -7.37 6.47 -28.28
CA ALA A 194 -7.37 5.76 -29.57
C ALA A 194 -6.37 4.60 -29.58
N VAL A 195 -5.18 4.77 -29.00
CA VAL A 195 -4.16 3.72 -28.89
C VAL A 195 -4.68 2.54 -28.06
N LEU A 196 -5.31 2.81 -26.90
CA LEU A 196 -5.89 1.78 -26.05
C LEU A 196 -7.08 1.08 -26.73
N ASP A 197 -7.94 1.82 -27.43
CA ASP A 197 -9.10 1.27 -28.13
C ASP A 197 -8.70 0.33 -29.27
N VAL A 198 -7.70 0.72 -30.07
CA VAL A 198 -7.16 -0.12 -31.16
C VAL A 198 -6.44 -1.36 -30.62
N SER A 199 -5.73 -1.21 -29.50
CA SER A 199 -5.02 -2.31 -28.85
C SER A 199 -5.98 -3.35 -28.28
N GLY A 200 -7.10 -2.92 -27.68
CA GLY A 200 -8.08 -3.79 -27.04
C GLY A 200 -7.56 -4.56 -25.82
N LYS A 201 -6.35 -4.23 -25.34
CA LYS A 201 -5.67 -4.81 -24.18
C LYS A 201 -4.98 -3.70 -23.37
N PRO A 202 -4.72 -3.92 -22.08
CA PRO A 202 -4.02 -2.96 -21.25
C PRO A 202 -2.61 -2.69 -21.77
N LEU A 203 -2.17 -1.43 -21.68
CA LEU A 203 -0.85 -1.01 -22.13
C LEU A 203 -0.07 -0.30 -21.02
N PRO A 204 1.24 -0.52 -20.93
CA PRO A 204 2.09 0.26 -20.04
C PRO A 204 2.24 1.69 -20.60
N PRO A 205 2.50 2.69 -19.72
CA PRO A 205 2.60 4.08 -20.12
C PRO A 205 3.68 4.32 -21.19
N GLU A 206 4.76 3.54 -21.18
CA GLU A 206 5.83 3.63 -22.18
C GLU A 206 5.38 3.31 -23.60
N GLU A 207 4.43 2.39 -23.78
CA GLU A 207 3.90 2.08 -25.11
C GLU A 207 2.98 3.20 -25.60
N ILE A 208 2.18 3.78 -24.70
CA ILE A 208 1.31 4.93 -25.01
C ILE A 208 2.15 6.15 -25.38
N LEU A 209 3.25 6.41 -24.66
CA LEU A 209 4.15 7.53 -24.91
C LEU A 209 4.77 7.53 -26.31
N LYS A 210 4.95 6.36 -26.95
CA LYS A 210 5.55 6.29 -28.30
C LYS A 210 4.69 6.98 -29.36
N GLU A 211 3.38 7.04 -29.14
CA GLU A 211 2.42 7.65 -30.06
C GLU A 211 2.14 9.13 -29.70
N LEU A 212 2.64 9.59 -28.55
CA LEU A 212 2.50 10.97 -28.10
C LEU A 212 3.71 11.80 -28.53
N ASP A 213 3.47 12.87 -29.29
CA ASP A 213 4.51 13.81 -29.72
C ASP A 213 4.81 14.84 -28.61
N LEU A 214 5.44 14.38 -27.53
CA LEU A 214 5.81 15.21 -26.38
C LEU A 214 7.23 15.80 -26.52
N PRO A 215 7.48 17.00 -25.96
CA PRO A 215 8.82 17.56 -25.89
C PRO A 215 9.81 16.61 -25.21
N PRO A 216 11.09 16.59 -25.64
CA PRO A 216 12.08 15.69 -25.07
C PRO A 216 12.36 16.04 -23.61
N ARG A 217 12.23 15.03 -22.73
CA ARG A 217 12.53 15.06 -21.30
C ARG A 217 13.07 13.70 -20.85
N PRO A 218 13.63 13.58 -19.63
CA PRO A 218 13.91 12.28 -19.04
C PRO A 218 12.69 11.35 -19.11
N LYS A 219 12.92 10.07 -19.42
CA LYS A 219 11.85 9.09 -19.66
C LYS A 219 10.95 8.98 -18.43
N GLU A 220 11.55 8.96 -17.26
CA GLU A 220 10.90 8.85 -15.96
C GLU A 220 9.93 10.01 -15.71
N ALA A 221 10.34 11.24 -16.07
CA ALA A 221 9.48 12.42 -15.96
C ALA A 221 8.29 12.37 -16.95
N LEU A 222 8.50 11.85 -18.16
CA LEU A 222 7.42 11.69 -19.15
C LEU A 222 6.42 10.62 -18.72
N VAL A 223 6.89 9.48 -18.22
CA VAL A 223 6.05 8.40 -17.69
C VAL A 223 5.22 8.89 -16.52
N PHE A 224 5.84 9.58 -15.55
CA PHE A 224 5.12 10.15 -14.42
C PHE A 224 4.07 11.17 -14.86
N SER A 225 4.43 12.08 -15.77
CA SER A 225 3.50 13.08 -16.28
C SER A 225 2.28 12.44 -16.95
N LEU A 226 2.50 11.39 -17.77
CA LEU A 226 1.42 10.66 -18.41
C LEU A 226 0.54 9.93 -17.39
N ASN A 227 1.14 9.19 -16.47
CA ASN A 227 0.40 8.49 -15.42
C ASN A 227 -0.46 9.45 -14.58
N TYR A 228 0.13 10.59 -14.19
CA TYR A 228 -0.59 11.63 -13.47
C TYR A 228 -1.76 12.19 -14.28
N ALA A 229 -1.58 12.44 -15.58
CA ALA A 229 -2.64 12.97 -16.44
C ALA A 229 -3.77 11.94 -16.70
N LEU A 230 -3.44 10.68 -16.96
CA LEU A 230 -4.43 9.62 -17.17
C LEU A 230 -5.24 9.33 -15.90
N ALA A 231 -4.60 9.38 -14.73
CA ALA A 231 -5.27 9.19 -13.44
C ALA A 231 -6.34 10.25 -13.12
N GLN A 232 -6.26 11.43 -13.75
CA GLN A 232 -7.24 12.50 -13.55
C GLN A 232 -8.39 12.48 -14.56
N ASP A 233 -8.35 11.60 -15.57
CA ASP A 233 -9.36 11.51 -16.61
C ASP A 233 -10.16 10.21 -16.47
N GLU A 234 -11.48 10.34 -16.27
CA GLU A 234 -12.40 9.23 -15.95
C GLU A 234 -12.49 8.15 -17.05
N ARG A 235 -12.02 8.44 -18.28
CA ARG A 235 -12.03 7.46 -19.38
C ARG A 235 -11.03 6.34 -19.16
N PHE A 236 -9.96 6.61 -18.43
CA PHE A 236 -8.86 5.67 -18.21
C PHE A 236 -9.01 5.01 -16.85
N ASP A 237 -8.58 3.75 -16.78
CA ASP A 237 -8.46 3.03 -15.54
C ASP A 237 -7.08 2.38 -15.43
N GLU A 238 -6.53 2.40 -14.22
CA GLU A 238 -5.28 1.73 -13.88
C GLU A 238 -5.61 0.31 -13.44
N VAL A 239 -5.22 -0.66 -14.27
CA VAL A 239 -5.60 -2.08 -14.12
C VAL A 239 -4.38 -2.98 -13.91
N GLY A 240 -3.24 -2.40 -13.55
CA GLY A 240 -1.98 -3.10 -13.33
C GLY A 240 -1.78 -3.61 -11.90
N THR A 241 -0.52 -3.87 -11.58
CA THR A 241 -0.06 -4.31 -10.27
C THR A 241 0.72 -3.20 -9.56
N GLU A 242 1.16 -3.43 -8.33
CA GLU A 242 2.06 -2.49 -7.64
C GLU A 242 3.39 -2.28 -8.38
N GLU A 243 3.88 -3.32 -9.06
CA GLU A 243 5.16 -3.35 -9.79
C GLU A 243 5.03 -2.79 -11.21
N GLN A 244 3.87 -2.95 -11.84
CA GLN A 244 3.66 -2.57 -13.23
C GLN A 244 2.34 -1.83 -13.42
N VAL A 245 2.47 -0.55 -13.82
CA VAL A 245 1.33 0.30 -14.19
C VAL A 245 0.82 -0.10 -15.56
N LEU A 246 -0.48 -0.37 -15.65
CA LEU A 246 -1.15 -0.68 -16.92
C LEU A 246 -2.42 0.14 -17.04
N TRP A 247 -2.60 0.80 -18.18
CA TRP A 247 -3.77 1.60 -18.48
C TRP A 247 -4.73 0.87 -19.40
N PHE A 248 -6.03 1.00 -19.14
CA PHE A 248 -7.10 0.49 -19.97
C PHE A 248 -8.25 1.50 -20.09
N LEU A 249 -9.19 1.24 -20.99
CA LEU A 249 -10.37 2.08 -21.15
C LEU A 249 -11.52 1.57 -20.30
N ARG A 250 -12.00 2.43 -19.41
CA ARG A 250 -13.10 2.14 -18.50
C ARG A 250 -14.37 1.68 -19.22
N ARG A 251 -14.65 2.23 -20.41
CA ARG A 251 -15.82 1.88 -21.24
C ARG A 251 -15.76 0.47 -21.86
N LEU A 252 -14.57 -0.13 -21.93
CA LEU A 252 -14.37 -1.47 -22.49
C LEU A 252 -14.41 -2.55 -21.40
N GLU A 253 -14.44 -2.17 -20.13
CA GLU A 253 -14.54 -3.11 -19.02
C GLU A 253 -15.95 -3.70 -18.91
N PRO A 254 -16.06 -4.95 -18.43
CA PRO A 254 -17.36 -5.53 -18.14
C PRO A 254 -18.05 -4.79 -16.99
N LEU A 255 -19.38 -4.72 -17.01
CA LEU A 255 -20.17 -4.02 -16.00
C LEU A 255 -19.86 -4.53 -14.58
N GLN A 256 -19.58 -5.82 -14.44
CA GLN A 256 -19.24 -6.46 -13.18
C GLN A 256 -17.88 -6.04 -12.61
N ALA A 257 -16.98 -5.47 -13.42
CA ALA A 257 -15.74 -4.87 -12.95
C ALA A 257 -15.97 -3.43 -12.44
N LEU A 258 -16.92 -2.73 -13.06
CA LEU A 258 -17.25 -1.34 -12.74
C LEU A 258 -18.16 -1.21 -11.53
N GLU A 259 -19.13 -2.11 -11.38
CA GLU A 259 -20.14 -2.09 -10.33
C GLU A 259 -20.31 -3.47 -9.70
N CYS A 260 -20.45 -3.49 -8.37
CA CYS A 260 -20.76 -4.72 -7.63
C CYS A 260 -22.14 -5.27 -8.08
N PRO A 261 -22.18 -6.49 -8.66
CA PRO A 261 -23.42 -7.14 -9.05
C PRO A 261 -24.41 -7.24 -7.89
N MET A 262 -25.70 -7.01 -8.15
CA MET A 262 -26.71 -6.97 -7.09
C MET A 262 -26.75 -8.24 -6.23
N HIS A 263 -26.46 -9.40 -6.82
CA HIS A 263 -26.46 -10.68 -6.14
C HIS A 263 -25.28 -10.87 -5.17
N LEU A 264 -24.22 -10.06 -5.30
CA LEU A 264 -23.01 -10.09 -4.45
C LEU A 264 -22.99 -8.95 -3.41
N ARG A 265 -24.05 -8.13 -3.35
CA ARG A 265 -24.13 -7.02 -2.40
C ARG A 265 -24.38 -7.53 -0.99
N TYR A 266 -23.31 -7.66 -0.23
CA TYR A 266 -23.36 -7.99 1.19
C TYR A 266 -23.66 -6.74 2.04
N GLN A 267 -24.58 -6.86 3.00
CA GLN A 267 -24.83 -5.85 4.03
C GLN A 267 -24.26 -6.36 5.37
N PRO A 268 -23.08 -5.89 5.79
CA PRO A 268 -22.43 -6.41 6.98
C PRO A 268 -23.22 -6.07 8.24
N LEU A 269 -23.41 -7.06 9.09
CA LEU A 269 -23.87 -6.86 10.46
C LEU A 269 -22.64 -6.63 11.34
N PRO A 270 -22.52 -5.48 12.03
CA PRO A 270 -21.37 -5.24 12.89
C PRO A 270 -21.39 -6.22 14.07
N TYR A 271 -20.31 -6.97 14.23
CA TYR A 271 -20.09 -7.86 15.36
C TYR A 271 -18.63 -7.78 15.82
N ASP A 272 -18.38 -8.09 17.09
CA ASP A 272 -17.02 -8.17 17.62
C ASP A 272 -16.49 -9.59 17.41
N ARG A 273 -15.52 -9.76 16.51
CA ARG A 273 -14.90 -11.06 16.22
C ARG A 273 -14.18 -11.65 17.44
N ALA A 274 -13.74 -10.83 18.39
CA ALA A 274 -13.15 -11.30 19.64
C ALA A 274 -14.17 -11.99 20.57
N SER A 275 -15.47 -11.87 20.27
CA SER A 275 -16.53 -12.58 20.99
C SER A 275 -16.80 -14.00 20.48
N LEU A 276 -16.21 -14.40 19.34
CA LEU A 276 -16.32 -15.75 18.81
C LEU A 276 -15.39 -16.70 19.59
N ASP A 277 -15.89 -17.86 19.97
CA ASP A 277 -15.09 -18.93 20.53
C ASP A 277 -14.33 -19.72 19.44
N GLU A 278 -13.45 -20.64 19.86
CA GLU A 278 -12.64 -21.42 18.92
C GLU A 278 -13.48 -22.27 17.95
N GLU A 279 -14.64 -22.76 18.36
CA GLU A 279 -15.54 -23.55 17.51
C GLU A 279 -16.20 -22.68 16.43
N LEU A 280 -16.67 -21.49 16.78
CA LEU A 280 -17.23 -20.53 15.83
C LEU A 280 -16.18 -19.96 14.89
N LEU A 281 -14.95 -19.73 15.36
CA LEU A 281 -13.82 -19.32 14.52
C LEU A 281 -13.41 -20.42 13.54
N ALA A 282 -13.44 -21.69 13.97
CA ALA A 282 -13.20 -22.83 13.08
C ALA A 282 -14.28 -22.93 12.01
N LEU A 283 -15.56 -22.77 12.39
CA LEU A 283 -16.68 -22.76 11.45
C LEU A 283 -16.58 -21.60 10.45
N GLU A 284 -16.22 -20.39 10.89
CA GLU A 284 -15.96 -19.25 10.01
C GLU A 284 -14.86 -19.58 8.98
N GLY A 285 -13.77 -20.22 9.43
CA GLY A 285 -12.69 -20.67 8.55
C GLY A 285 -13.12 -21.77 7.57
N GLU A 286 -14.01 -22.67 7.97
CA GLU A 286 -14.56 -23.73 7.12
C GLU A 286 -15.51 -23.19 6.03
N LEU A 287 -16.24 -22.11 6.32
CA LEU A 287 -17.12 -21.46 5.34
C LEU A 287 -16.33 -20.86 4.18
N ASP A 288 -15.11 -20.36 4.42
CA ASP A 288 -14.19 -19.79 3.43
C ASP A 288 -14.90 -18.79 2.48
N ASP A 289 -15.58 -17.80 3.07
CA ASP A 289 -16.38 -16.81 2.35
C ASP A 289 -15.53 -15.57 1.95
N GLU A 290 -15.92 -14.87 0.88
CA GLU A 290 -15.28 -13.63 0.44
C GLU A 290 -15.40 -12.46 1.45
N ALA A 291 -16.36 -12.53 2.38
CA ALA A 291 -16.54 -11.57 3.46
C ALA A 291 -15.69 -11.90 4.72
N ALA A 292 -14.98 -13.03 4.74
CA ALA A 292 -14.17 -13.43 5.88
C ALA A 292 -12.99 -12.45 6.11
N ASP A 293 -12.79 -12.06 7.38
CA ASP A 293 -11.67 -11.20 7.78
C ASP A 293 -10.41 -12.05 7.94
N VAL A 294 -9.53 -11.97 6.94
CA VAL A 294 -8.37 -12.87 6.83
C VAL A 294 -7.15 -12.18 7.42
N GLY A 295 -6.76 -12.57 8.65
CA GLY A 295 -5.58 -12.03 9.33
C GLY A 295 -4.23 -12.61 8.86
N ALA A 296 -4.21 -13.78 8.22
CA ALA A 296 -2.98 -14.45 7.77
C ALA A 296 -2.98 -14.67 6.25
N PRO A 297 -1.84 -14.46 5.56
CA PRO A 297 -1.73 -14.83 4.16
C PRO A 297 -1.93 -16.34 4.00
N PRO A 298 -2.70 -16.78 3.00
CA PRO A 298 -2.93 -18.21 2.77
C PRO A 298 -1.62 -18.93 2.43
N GLU A 299 -1.53 -20.22 2.77
CA GLU A 299 -0.48 -21.09 2.22
C GLU A 299 -0.50 -21.02 0.69
N GLU A 300 0.67 -21.00 0.06
CA GLU A 300 0.77 -21.03 -1.39
C GLU A 300 0.32 -22.40 -1.90
N LEU A 301 -0.94 -22.47 -2.33
CA LEU A 301 -1.52 -23.62 -2.99
C LEU A 301 -1.21 -23.58 -4.49
N ASP A 302 -0.89 -24.74 -5.06
CA ASP A 302 -0.73 -24.93 -6.51
C ASP A 302 -2.10 -25.03 -7.22
N SER A 303 -3.11 -25.56 -6.53
CA SER A 303 -4.47 -25.67 -7.02
C SER A 303 -5.49 -25.67 -5.89
N VAL A 304 -6.67 -25.11 -6.17
CA VAL A 304 -7.83 -25.14 -5.28
C VAL A 304 -9.08 -25.49 -6.08
N THR A 305 -10.03 -26.18 -5.44
CA THR A 305 -11.36 -26.43 -6.00
C THR A 305 -12.39 -25.80 -5.10
N ILE A 306 -13.28 -25.01 -5.70
CA ILE A 306 -14.37 -24.30 -5.02
C ILE A 306 -15.71 -24.69 -5.64
N VAL A 307 -16.79 -24.46 -4.89
CA VAL A 307 -18.15 -24.65 -5.38
C VAL A 307 -18.67 -23.34 -5.98
N LEU A 308 -19.17 -23.39 -7.21
CA LEU A 308 -19.77 -22.23 -7.88
C LEU A 308 -21.14 -21.91 -7.25
N THR A 309 -21.20 -20.90 -6.39
CA THR A 309 -22.45 -20.49 -5.74
C THR A 309 -23.39 -19.77 -6.70
N TYR A 310 -24.67 -19.65 -6.33
CA TYR A 310 -25.69 -19.01 -7.19
C TYR A 310 -25.36 -17.55 -7.53
N PRO A 311 -24.97 -16.68 -6.56
CA PRO A 311 -24.58 -15.30 -6.86
C PRO A 311 -23.43 -15.19 -7.85
N HIS A 312 -22.39 -16.01 -7.67
CA HIS A 312 -21.20 -16.02 -8.52
C HIS A 312 -21.50 -16.54 -9.92
N ARG A 313 -22.32 -17.60 -10.04
CA ARG A 313 -22.82 -18.06 -11.33
C ARG A 313 -23.61 -16.97 -12.05
N ARG A 314 -24.51 -16.29 -11.33
CA ARG A 314 -25.37 -15.23 -11.87
C ARG A 314 -24.58 -14.01 -12.32
N ALA A 315 -23.48 -13.70 -11.64
CA ALA A 315 -22.64 -12.56 -11.92
C ALA A 315 -21.51 -12.87 -12.93
N GLY A 316 -21.24 -14.14 -13.24
CA GLY A 316 -20.09 -14.52 -14.06
C GLY A 316 -18.75 -14.27 -13.35
N THR A 317 -18.71 -14.56 -12.05
CA THR A 317 -17.57 -14.26 -11.18
C THR A 317 -17.14 -15.45 -10.31
N ILE A 318 -15.96 -15.36 -9.71
CA ILE A 318 -15.41 -16.28 -8.70
C ILE A 318 -15.09 -15.49 -7.42
N PRO A 319 -15.35 -16.03 -6.21
CA PRO A 319 -15.00 -15.36 -4.96
C PRO A 319 -13.49 -15.32 -4.72
N LEU A 320 -13.00 -14.23 -4.12
CA LEU A 320 -11.66 -14.08 -3.54
C LEU A 320 -11.70 -14.38 -2.04
N THR A 321 -11.83 -15.67 -1.75
CA THR A 321 -11.79 -16.24 -0.40
C THR A 321 -10.35 -16.30 0.11
N PRO A 322 -10.11 -16.52 1.42
CA PRO A 322 -8.78 -16.88 1.92
C PRO A 322 -8.04 -17.88 1.02
N ARG A 323 -8.70 -18.95 0.56
CA ARG A 323 -8.05 -20.00 -0.25
C ARG A 323 -7.81 -19.63 -1.71
N THR A 324 -8.63 -18.77 -2.32
CA THR A 324 -8.47 -18.40 -3.74
C THR A 324 -7.65 -17.14 -3.95
N ARG A 325 -7.60 -16.22 -2.97
CA ARG A 325 -6.91 -14.93 -3.09
C ARG A 325 -5.43 -15.06 -3.46
N GLY A 326 -4.76 -16.11 -2.98
CA GLY A 326 -3.35 -16.37 -3.30
C GLY A 326 -3.06 -16.66 -4.78
N PHE A 327 -4.06 -16.99 -5.59
CA PHE A 327 -3.90 -17.25 -7.03
C PHE A 327 -3.89 -15.98 -7.87
N PHE A 328 -4.38 -14.88 -7.31
CA PHE A 328 -4.54 -13.61 -8.02
C PHE A 328 -3.54 -12.57 -7.50
N PRO A 329 -3.21 -11.55 -8.30
CA PRO A 329 -2.37 -10.45 -7.85
C PRO A 329 -2.97 -9.78 -6.62
N ARG A 330 -2.11 -9.37 -5.69
CA ARG A 330 -2.52 -8.53 -4.56
C ARG A 330 -3.01 -7.19 -5.07
N ARG A 331 -3.77 -6.50 -4.22
CA ARG A 331 -4.31 -5.17 -4.52
C ARG A 331 -3.19 -4.26 -5.03
N GLY A 332 -3.33 -3.83 -6.29
CA GLY A 332 -2.48 -2.81 -6.90
C GLY A 332 -2.86 -1.40 -6.47
N ARG A 333 -2.50 -0.41 -7.29
CA ARG A 333 -2.83 1.00 -7.04
C ARG A 333 -4.29 1.30 -7.37
N GLY A 334 -4.83 0.70 -8.43
CA GLY A 334 -6.22 0.78 -8.84
C GLY A 334 -7.22 0.04 -7.95
N GLU A 335 -8.51 0.24 -8.23
CA GLU A 335 -9.60 -0.50 -7.57
C GLU A 335 -9.69 -1.96 -8.04
N ARG A 336 -9.11 -2.25 -9.20
CA ARG A 336 -9.17 -3.53 -9.89
C ARG A 336 -7.87 -3.81 -10.64
N THR A 337 -7.59 -5.08 -10.84
CA THR A 337 -6.42 -5.53 -11.62
C THR A 337 -6.88 -6.46 -12.72
N MET A 338 -6.42 -6.24 -13.95
CA MET A 338 -6.71 -7.11 -15.07
C MET A 338 -5.77 -8.32 -15.05
N VAL A 339 -6.33 -9.51 -15.24
CA VAL A 339 -5.64 -10.79 -15.27
C VAL A 339 -6.04 -11.56 -16.53
N THR A 340 -5.25 -12.57 -16.88
CA THR A 340 -5.58 -13.53 -17.93
C THR A 340 -6.10 -14.81 -17.30
N LEU A 341 -7.38 -15.11 -17.51
CA LEU A 341 -7.98 -16.38 -17.14
C LEU A 341 -7.77 -17.37 -18.30
N ILE A 342 -7.07 -18.46 -18.07
CA ILE A 342 -6.80 -19.48 -19.10
C ILE A 342 -7.82 -20.61 -18.93
N ASP A 343 -8.59 -20.89 -19.98
CA ASP A 343 -9.50 -22.04 -19.97
C ASP A 343 -8.67 -23.33 -19.94
N GLY A 344 -8.72 -24.09 -18.84
CA GLY A 344 -7.99 -25.35 -18.68
C GLY A 344 -8.38 -26.44 -19.68
N ARG A 345 -9.51 -26.30 -20.39
CA ARG A 345 -9.96 -27.22 -21.43
C ARG A 345 -9.36 -26.94 -22.79
N THR A 346 -9.31 -25.67 -23.17
CA THR A 346 -8.92 -25.26 -24.53
C THR A 346 -7.54 -24.60 -24.59
N GLY A 347 -7.03 -24.15 -23.45
CA GLY A 347 -5.86 -23.28 -23.35
C GLY A 347 -6.12 -21.84 -23.81
N SER A 348 -7.39 -21.49 -24.10
CA SER A 348 -7.72 -20.16 -24.62
C SER A 348 -7.61 -19.10 -23.51
N PRO A 349 -6.90 -17.99 -23.74
CA PRO A 349 -6.87 -16.88 -22.81
C PRO A 349 -8.19 -16.10 -22.87
N MET A 350 -8.67 -15.70 -21.70
CA MET A 350 -9.86 -14.89 -21.49
C MET A 350 -9.50 -13.73 -20.57
N PRO A 351 -10.00 -12.52 -20.82
CA PRO A 351 -9.74 -11.40 -19.91
C PRO A 351 -10.54 -11.58 -18.61
N GLY A 352 -9.89 -11.35 -17.48
CA GLY A 352 -10.51 -11.31 -16.16
C GLY A 352 -10.14 -10.06 -15.39
N TRP A 353 -10.97 -9.67 -14.43
CA TRP A 353 -10.73 -8.51 -13.56
C TRP A 353 -10.90 -8.91 -12.10
N VAL A 354 -9.83 -8.73 -11.34
CA VAL A 354 -9.80 -8.90 -9.89
C VAL A 354 -10.35 -7.60 -9.28
N VAL A 355 -11.52 -7.65 -8.67
CA VAL A 355 -12.18 -6.50 -8.03
C VAL A 355 -11.88 -6.53 -6.53
N HIS A 356 -10.80 -5.83 -6.14
CA HIS A 356 -10.24 -5.90 -4.79
C HIS A 356 -11.20 -5.38 -3.72
N ARG A 357 -12.00 -4.36 -4.04
CA ARG A 357 -12.95 -3.76 -3.09
C ARG A 357 -14.05 -4.73 -2.62
N HIS A 358 -14.43 -5.66 -3.48
CA HIS A 358 -15.57 -6.56 -3.26
C HIS A 358 -15.18 -8.04 -3.23
N ASN A 359 -13.88 -8.33 -3.22
CA ASN A 359 -13.34 -9.70 -3.10
C ASN A 359 -13.92 -10.69 -4.12
N TYR A 360 -13.94 -10.34 -5.42
CA TYR A 360 -14.27 -11.30 -6.48
C TYR A 360 -13.45 -11.06 -7.76
N VAL A 361 -13.46 -12.06 -8.65
CA VAL A 361 -12.90 -11.97 -10.01
C VAL A 361 -14.03 -12.11 -11.02
N CYS A 362 -14.17 -11.17 -11.95
CA CYS A 362 -15.18 -11.25 -13.02
C CYS A 362 -14.57 -11.51 -14.40
N GLY A 363 -15.41 -11.91 -15.36
CA GLY A 363 -15.01 -12.22 -16.74
C GLY A 363 -15.37 -13.64 -17.19
N LEU A 364 -16.11 -14.40 -16.37
CA LEU A 364 -16.38 -15.82 -16.61
C LEU A 364 -17.80 -16.11 -17.10
N ASP A 365 -18.64 -15.10 -17.29
CA ASP A 365 -20.04 -15.25 -17.73
C ASP A 365 -20.16 -16.08 -19.03
N ARG A 366 -19.41 -15.70 -20.06
CA ARG A 366 -19.37 -16.44 -21.34
C ARG A 366 -18.85 -17.86 -21.16
N TRP A 367 -17.82 -18.05 -20.34
CA TRP A 367 -17.23 -19.36 -20.11
C TRP A 367 -18.22 -20.31 -19.39
N TYR A 368 -18.99 -19.80 -18.43
CA TYR A 368 -20.06 -20.56 -17.78
C TYR A 368 -21.16 -20.97 -18.76
N GLU A 369 -21.55 -20.07 -19.67
CA GLU A 369 -22.58 -20.34 -20.68
C GLU A 369 -22.11 -21.33 -21.75
N GLU A 370 -20.88 -21.19 -22.24
CA GLU A 370 -20.27 -22.07 -23.25
C GLU A 370 -20.14 -23.51 -22.76
N HIS A 371 -19.82 -23.71 -21.47
CA HIS A 371 -19.66 -25.03 -20.85
C HIS A 371 -20.92 -25.54 -20.13
N ASP A 372 -22.04 -24.80 -20.16
CA ASP A 372 -23.32 -25.13 -19.50
C ASP A 372 -23.14 -25.47 -18.01
N LEU A 373 -22.37 -24.63 -17.29
CA LEU A 373 -22.06 -24.87 -15.88
C LEU A 373 -23.24 -24.50 -14.97
N PRO A 374 -23.76 -25.44 -14.16
CA PRO A 374 -24.83 -25.17 -13.20
C PRO A 374 -24.29 -24.48 -11.94
N THR A 375 -25.20 -23.89 -11.16
CA THR A 375 -24.91 -23.61 -9.75
C THR A 375 -24.56 -24.92 -9.03
N GLY A 376 -23.54 -24.87 -8.18
CA GLY A 376 -22.98 -26.02 -7.49
C GLY A 376 -21.81 -26.68 -8.23
N ALA A 377 -21.49 -26.28 -9.47
CA ALA A 377 -20.37 -26.87 -10.21
C ALA A 377 -19.03 -26.68 -9.47
N TYR A 378 -18.17 -27.70 -9.49
CA TYR A 378 -16.82 -27.57 -8.96
C TYR A 378 -15.91 -26.84 -9.97
N ILE A 379 -15.40 -25.69 -9.55
CA ILE A 379 -14.44 -24.88 -10.30
C ILE A 379 -13.06 -25.09 -9.72
N LYS A 380 -12.12 -25.47 -10.57
CA LYS A 380 -10.71 -25.67 -10.23
C LYS A 380 -9.91 -24.47 -10.70
N LEU A 381 -9.13 -23.89 -9.79
CA LEU A 381 -8.11 -22.89 -10.11
C LEU A 381 -6.75 -23.55 -10.02
N GLU A 382 -5.87 -23.22 -10.95
CA GLU A 382 -4.47 -23.64 -10.92
C GLU A 382 -3.55 -22.43 -11.16
N ARG A 383 -2.46 -22.40 -10.40
CA ARG A 383 -1.43 -21.37 -10.51
C ARG A 383 -0.64 -21.58 -11.79
N THR A 384 -0.20 -20.48 -12.39
CA THR A 384 0.78 -20.51 -13.48
C THR A 384 2.08 -19.84 -13.05
N ASP A 385 3.12 -19.95 -13.88
CA ASP A 385 4.39 -19.24 -13.66
C ASP A 385 4.23 -17.71 -13.77
N ASP A 386 3.17 -17.23 -14.43
CA ASP A 386 2.83 -15.81 -14.55
C ASP A 386 1.81 -15.42 -13.45
N PRO A 387 2.16 -14.49 -12.54
CA PRO A 387 1.26 -14.07 -11.46
C PRO A 387 -0.01 -13.34 -11.94
N LEU A 388 -0.04 -12.91 -13.21
CA LEU A 388 -1.21 -12.32 -13.87
C LEU A 388 -2.00 -13.32 -14.69
N ALA A 389 -1.63 -14.60 -14.69
CA ALA A 389 -2.36 -15.65 -15.40
C ALA A 389 -2.78 -16.78 -14.45
N VAL A 390 -4.06 -17.14 -14.52
CA VAL A 390 -4.66 -18.20 -13.69
C VAL A 390 -5.43 -19.15 -14.58
N VAL A 391 -5.20 -20.45 -14.42
CA VAL A 391 -5.99 -21.46 -15.13
C VAL A 391 -7.31 -21.67 -14.39
N VAL A 392 -8.40 -21.64 -15.14
CA VAL A 392 -9.76 -21.93 -14.65
C VAL A 392 -10.26 -23.17 -15.39
N ASP A 393 -10.63 -24.19 -14.63
CA ASP A 393 -11.20 -25.44 -15.16
C ASP A 393 -12.42 -25.88 -14.33
N TYR A 394 -13.14 -26.90 -14.78
CA TYR A 394 -14.21 -27.57 -14.05
C TYR A 394 -14.02 -29.08 -14.10
N LEU A 395 -14.56 -29.81 -13.12
CA LEU A 395 -14.44 -31.27 -13.10
C LEU A 395 -15.47 -31.90 -14.07
N PRO A 396 -15.07 -32.58 -15.16
CA PRO A 396 -15.99 -33.04 -16.19
C PRO A 396 -16.57 -34.39 -15.82
N ARG A 397 -17.84 -34.60 -16.14
CA ARG A 397 -18.55 -35.86 -15.92
C ARG A 397 -19.31 -36.27 -17.15
N ARG A 398 -19.55 -37.58 -17.32
CA ARG A 398 -20.45 -38.07 -18.37
C ARG A 398 -21.82 -37.40 -18.22
N LYS A 399 -22.32 -36.78 -19.31
CA LYS A 399 -23.65 -36.16 -19.38
C LYS A 399 -24.71 -37.07 -18.78
N LYS A 400 -25.34 -36.60 -17.70
CA LYS A 400 -26.41 -37.33 -16.99
C LYS A 400 -27.61 -36.40 -16.81
N SER A 401 -28.80 -36.97 -16.98
CA SER A 401 -30.04 -36.25 -16.67
C SER A 401 -30.28 -36.34 -15.17
N GLU A 402 -30.29 -35.20 -14.51
CA GLU A 402 -30.47 -35.05 -13.06
C GLU A 402 -31.72 -34.22 -12.76
N TRP A 403 -32.32 -34.47 -11.61
CA TRP A 403 -33.44 -33.67 -11.11
C TRP A 403 -32.91 -32.48 -10.33
N VAL A 404 -33.15 -31.28 -10.85
CA VAL A 404 -32.67 -30.02 -10.29
C VAL A 404 -33.86 -29.23 -9.75
N ARG A 405 -33.69 -28.59 -8.59
CA ARG A 405 -34.64 -27.60 -8.06
C ARG A 405 -34.51 -26.33 -8.91
N VAL A 406 -35.55 -26.01 -9.67
CA VAL A 406 -35.58 -24.82 -10.52
C VAL A 406 -36.43 -23.75 -9.84
N ALA A 407 -35.83 -22.60 -9.58
CA ALA A 407 -36.50 -21.43 -9.05
C ALA A 407 -37.36 -20.75 -10.14
N THR A 408 -38.59 -20.43 -9.79
CA THR A 408 -39.54 -19.67 -10.61
C THR A 408 -40.18 -18.56 -9.78
N ALA A 409 -40.45 -17.41 -10.41
CA ALA A 409 -41.19 -16.33 -9.80
C ALA A 409 -42.63 -16.32 -10.34
N GLU A 410 -43.59 -16.66 -9.48
CA GLU A 410 -45.01 -16.70 -9.83
C GLU A 410 -45.84 -15.86 -8.85
N GLY A 411 -46.60 -14.90 -9.37
CA GLY A 411 -47.51 -14.08 -8.56
C GLY A 411 -46.81 -13.28 -7.44
N GLY A 412 -45.55 -12.88 -7.63
CA GLY A 412 -44.76 -12.17 -6.62
C GLY A 412 -44.18 -13.06 -5.52
N ARG A 413 -44.17 -14.39 -5.71
CA ARG A 413 -43.57 -15.38 -4.81
C ARG A 413 -42.50 -16.19 -5.51
N LEU A 414 -41.54 -16.67 -4.74
CA LEU A 414 -40.47 -17.57 -5.15
C LEU A 414 -40.90 -19.01 -4.92
N THR A 415 -41.09 -19.77 -5.99
CA THR A 415 -41.43 -21.19 -5.95
C THR A 415 -40.32 -22.04 -6.54
N PHE A 416 -40.30 -23.32 -6.17
CA PHE A 416 -39.33 -24.28 -6.69
C PHE A 416 -40.02 -25.50 -7.30
N GLU A 417 -39.60 -25.88 -8.50
CA GLU A 417 -40.06 -27.07 -9.19
C GLU A 417 -38.92 -28.04 -9.46
N MET A 418 -39.18 -29.34 -9.35
CA MET A 418 -38.20 -30.34 -9.77
C MET A 418 -38.26 -30.50 -11.29
N ARG A 419 -37.15 -30.24 -11.98
CA ARG A 419 -37.06 -30.42 -13.43
C ARG A 419 -35.81 -31.19 -13.82
N LYS A 420 -35.91 -31.95 -14.92
CA LYS A 420 -34.76 -32.68 -15.46
C LYS A 420 -33.86 -31.71 -16.23
N ARG A 421 -32.60 -31.61 -15.83
CA ARG A 421 -31.53 -30.92 -16.56
C ARG A 421 -30.43 -31.91 -16.92
N ILE A 422 -29.72 -31.66 -18.03
CA ILE A 422 -28.56 -32.45 -18.40
C ILE A 422 -27.34 -31.74 -17.82
N ILE A 423 -26.51 -32.46 -17.06
CA ILE A 423 -25.32 -31.90 -16.41
C ILE A 423 -24.10 -32.69 -16.86
N ALA A 424 -23.04 -31.96 -17.24
CA ALA A 424 -21.80 -32.49 -17.82
C ALA A 424 -20.56 -32.30 -16.93
N CYS A 425 -20.74 -31.84 -15.69
CA CYS A 425 -19.66 -31.64 -14.72
C CYS A 425 -20.00 -32.27 -13.36
N GLU A 426 -19.01 -32.38 -12.50
CA GLU A 426 -19.21 -32.66 -11.07
C GLU A 426 -19.69 -31.39 -10.37
N TYR A 427 -20.56 -31.58 -9.38
CA TYR A 427 -21.21 -30.50 -8.65
C TYR A 427 -21.54 -30.94 -7.22
N ASP A 428 -21.79 -29.97 -6.36
CA ASP A 428 -22.31 -30.17 -5.01
C ASP A 428 -23.83 -30.41 -5.05
N GLU A 429 -24.25 -31.58 -4.56
CA GLU A 429 -25.66 -32.02 -4.58
C GLU A 429 -26.59 -31.18 -3.69
N LEU A 430 -26.04 -30.46 -2.69
CA LEU A 430 -26.80 -29.60 -1.79
C LEU A 430 -26.96 -28.19 -2.35
N MET A 431 -26.00 -27.71 -3.16
CA MET A 431 -26.02 -26.37 -3.76
C MET A 431 -26.67 -26.30 -5.14
N ILE A 432 -27.00 -27.45 -5.75
CA ILE A 432 -27.56 -27.44 -7.10
C ILE A 432 -28.95 -26.79 -7.18
N VAL A 433 -29.00 -25.66 -7.89
CA VAL A 433 -30.22 -24.90 -8.17
C VAL A 433 -30.18 -24.42 -9.63
N GLY A 434 -31.34 -24.46 -10.28
CA GLY A 434 -31.54 -23.90 -11.61
C GLY A 434 -32.50 -22.73 -11.59
N GLU A 435 -32.59 -22.04 -12.73
CA GLU A 435 -33.53 -20.96 -12.96
C GLU A 435 -34.22 -21.17 -14.31
N GLU A 436 -35.39 -20.55 -14.48
CA GLU A 436 -36.12 -20.55 -15.76
C GLU A 436 -36.17 -19.16 -16.38
N ASP A 437 -36.65 -18.16 -15.64
CA ASP A 437 -36.74 -16.78 -16.11
C ASP A 437 -35.89 -15.86 -15.24
N ARG A 438 -34.70 -15.50 -15.77
CA ARG A 438 -33.76 -14.61 -15.08
C ARG A 438 -34.41 -13.27 -14.75
N THR A 439 -35.18 -12.71 -15.68
CA THR A 439 -35.74 -11.36 -15.59
C THR A 439 -36.83 -11.27 -14.53
N LEU A 440 -37.72 -12.28 -14.46
CA LEU A 440 -38.75 -12.32 -13.43
C LEU A 440 -38.17 -12.52 -12.02
N LEU A 441 -37.15 -13.37 -11.89
CA LEU A 441 -36.45 -13.56 -10.62
C LEU A 441 -35.72 -12.29 -10.17
N ASP A 442 -35.09 -11.55 -11.08
CA ASP A 442 -34.43 -10.28 -10.77
C ASP A 442 -35.43 -9.20 -10.35
N ALA A 443 -36.58 -9.13 -11.02
CA ALA A 443 -37.65 -8.21 -10.64
C ALA A 443 -38.18 -8.51 -9.22
N LEU A 444 -38.40 -9.79 -8.90
CA LEU A 444 -38.82 -10.22 -7.57
C LEU A 444 -37.76 -9.90 -6.50
N TRP A 445 -36.47 -10.10 -6.83
CA TRP A 445 -35.36 -9.77 -5.94
C TRP A 445 -35.35 -8.28 -5.59
N LEU A 446 -35.40 -7.42 -6.61
CA LEU A 446 -35.37 -5.96 -6.43
C LEU A 446 -36.61 -5.44 -5.69
N GLU A 447 -37.80 -6.00 -5.93
CA GLU A 447 -39.02 -5.65 -5.20
C GLU A 447 -38.91 -6.04 -3.73
N THR A 448 -38.41 -7.25 -3.45
CA THR A 448 -38.20 -7.78 -2.10
C THR A 448 -37.23 -6.90 -1.30
N GLU A 449 -36.11 -6.52 -1.92
CA GLU A 449 -35.10 -5.66 -1.29
C GLU A 449 -35.66 -4.26 -1.01
N ARG A 450 -36.37 -3.66 -1.98
CA ARG A 450 -36.99 -2.34 -1.84
C ARG A 450 -38.03 -2.29 -0.73
N GLU A 451 -38.81 -3.36 -0.58
CA GLU A 451 -39.89 -3.46 0.40
C GLU A 451 -39.44 -4.07 1.73
N GLN A 452 -38.16 -4.47 1.82
CA GLN A 452 -37.57 -5.18 2.97
C GLN A 452 -38.42 -6.38 3.43
N LYS A 453 -39.01 -7.10 2.47
CA LYS A 453 -39.86 -8.26 2.76
C LYS A 453 -39.00 -9.37 3.36
N PRO A 454 -39.41 -10.00 4.49
CA PRO A 454 -38.72 -11.17 5.00
C PRO A 454 -38.88 -12.35 4.03
N ILE A 455 -37.92 -13.27 4.02
CA ILE A 455 -37.91 -14.44 3.13
C ILE A 455 -39.21 -15.27 3.23
N PHE A 456 -39.83 -15.32 4.41
CA PHE A 456 -41.09 -16.04 4.65
C PHE A 456 -42.31 -15.45 3.93
N GLU A 457 -42.27 -14.17 3.54
CA GLU A 457 -43.34 -13.53 2.76
C GLU A 457 -43.14 -13.69 1.26
N VAL A 458 -41.90 -13.95 0.83
CA VAL A 458 -41.52 -14.14 -0.56
C VAL A 458 -41.65 -15.62 -0.97
N MET A 459 -41.39 -16.56 -0.06
CA MET A 459 -41.51 -18.01 -0.30
C MET A 459 -42.94 -18.54 -0.23
#